data_AF-A0A9X7PDI3-F1
#
_entry.id   AF-A0A9X7PDI3-F1
#
_cell.length_a   1.000
_cell.length_b   1.000
_cell.length_c   1.000
_cell.angle_alpha   90.00
_cell.angle_beta   90.00
_cell.angle_gamma   90.00
#
_symmetry.space_group_name_H-M   'P 1'
#
loop_
_entity.id
_entity.type
_entity.pdbx_description
1 polymer ?
#
loop_
_entity_poly.entity_id
_entity_poly.type
_entity_poly.pdbx_seq_one_letter_code
_entity_poly.pdbx_strand_id
1 'polypeptide(L)'
;AGGEELAALERRLREELGSLSAARRAEERAAAIGDQQRELEREARADEDELTELTGWLDGWEALRAACERRVETARAEATRAVRLEAETGPVRTRLAAARERDRLTGAAAAAEQRLTGARERAVTARTAWLDVKERRLEGIAAELAGELAPGTACKVCGATEHPDPARAAAGRVDRADEEAALAAFQRADGVRE
;
A
#
# COMPACT_ATOMS: atom_id res chain seq x y z
N ALA A 1 -78.45 104.52 -24.79
CA ALA A 1 -78.56 103.21 -24.13
C ALA A 1 -77.37 102.31 -24.50
N GLY A 2 -76.13 102.71 -24.23
CA GLY A 2 -74.93 101.93 -24.64
C GLY A 2 -74.08 101.40 -23.48
N GLY A 3 -74.08 102.07 -22.33
CA GLY A 3 -73.17 101.73 -21.22
C GLY A 3 -73.59 100.51 -20.39
N GLU A 4 -74.88 100.33 -20.12
CA GLU A 4 -75.37 99.23 -19.28
C GLU A 4 -75.31 97.87 -20.00
N GLU A 5 -75.62 97.82 -21.30
CA GLU A 5 -75.45 96.62 -22.12
C GLU A 5 -73.98 96.20 -22.24
N LEU A 6 -73.07 97.16 -22.43
CA LEU A 6 -71.62 96.88 -22.45
C LEU A 6 -71.13 96.34 -21.10
N ALA A 7 -71.60 96.90 -19.98
CA ALA A 7 -71.23 96.41 -18.64
C ALA A 7 -71.80 95.01 -18.34
N ALA A 8 -72.99 94.68 -18.85
CA ALA A 8 -73.55 93.33 -18.73
C ALA A 8 -72.76 92.31 -19.58
N LEU A 9 -72.37 92.69 -20.80
CA LEU A 9 -71.53 91.88 -21.67
C LEU A 9 -70.15 91.63 -21.06
N GLU A 10 -69.52 92.67 -20.49
CA GLU A 10 -68.23 92.58 -19.79
C GLU A 10 -68.28 91.59 -18.62
N ARG A 11 -69.35 91.64 -17.78
CA ARG A 11 -69.52 90.69 -16.67
C ARG A 11 -69.64 89.25 -17.16
N ARG A 12 -70.47 89.03 -18.20
CA ARG A 12 -70.63 87.70 -18.79
C ARG A 12 -69.32 87.15 -19.37
N LEU A 13 -68.56 87.97 -20.10
CA LEU A 13 -67.26 87.56 -20.63
C LEU A 13 -66.24 87.25 -19.53
N ARG A 14 -66.26 87.98 -18.39
CA ARG A 14 -65.42 87.67 -17.22
C ARG A 14 -65.80 86.32 -16.57
N GLU A 15 -67.09 86.02 -16.47
CA GLU A 15 -67.57 84.73 -15.96
C GLU A 15 -67.17 83.58 -16.90
N GLU A 16 -67.34 83.76 -18.21
CA GLU A 16 -66.92 82.79 -19.23
C GLU A 16 -65.40 82.57 -19.19
N LEU A 17 -64.59 83.64 -19.05
CA LEU A 17 -63.14 83.54 -18.85
C LEU A 17 -62.76 82.81 -17.56
N GLY A 18 -63.50 83.05 -16.47
CA GLY A 18 -63.31 82.35 -15.19
C GLY A 18 -63.61 80.87 -15.29
N SER A 19 -64.70 80.51 -15.98
CA SER A 19 -65.10 79.12 -16.26
C SER A 19 -64.05 78.41 -17.13
N LEU A 20 -63.61 79.03 -18.22
CA LEU A 20 -62.54 78.50 -19.09
C LEU A 20 -61.22 78.34 -18.33
N SER A 21 -60.87 79.28 -17.47
CA SER A 21 -59.67 79.18 -16.62
C SER A 21 -59.78 78.02 -15.62
N ALA A 22 -60.97 77.76 -15.07
CA ALA A 22 -61.21 76.63 -14.19
C ALA A 22 -61.16 75.30 -14.96
N ALA A 23 -61.73 75.24 -16.17
CA ALA A 23 -61.66 74.10 -17.07
C ALA A 23 -60.21 73.77 -17.44
N ARG A 24 -59.40 74.76 -17.84
CA ARG A 24 -57.98 74.56 -18.13
C ARG A 24 -57.21 73.97 -16.93
N ARG A 25 -57.43 74.50 -15.73
CA ARG A 25 -56.81 73.92 -14.52
C ARG A 25 -57.28 72.49 -14.24
N ALA A 26 -58.52 72.15 -14.58
CA ALA A 26 -59.02 70.79 -14.45
C ALA A 26 -58.37 69.84 -15.47
N GLU A 27 -58.18 70.29 -16.71
CA GLU A 27 -57.45 69.56 -17.75
C GLU A 27 -55.98 69.33 -17.37
N GLU A 28 -55.29 70.36 -16.87
CA GLU A 28 -53.91 70.25 -16.37
C GLU A 28 -53.80 69.22 -15.24
N ARG A 29 -54.74 69.23 -14.28
CA ARG A 29 -54.79 68.22 -13.21
C ARG A 29 -55.08 66.81 -13.74
N ALA A 30 -56.00 66.68 -14.70
CA ALA A 30 -56.32 65.39 -15.30
C ALA A 30 -55.13 64.80 -16.06
N ALA A 31 -54.36 65.64 -16.77
CA ALA A 31 -53.13 65.24 -17.44
C ALA A 31 -52.08 64.74 -16.43
N ALA A 32 -51.87 65.49 -15.34
CA ALA A 32 -50.93 65.10 -14.28
C ALA A 32 -51.31 63.78 -13.59
N ILE A 33 -52.61 63.57 -13.30
CA ILE A 33 -53.11 62.29 -12.77
C ILE A 33 -52.88 61.17 -13.79
N GLY A 34 -53.11 61.42 -15.09
CA GLY A 34 -52.86 60.44 -16.14
C GLY A 34 -51.38 60.06 -16.26
N ASP A 35 -50.45 61.00 -16.07
CA ASP A 35 -49.01 60.71 -16.01
C ASP A 35 -48.66 59.86 -14.80
N GLN A 36 -49.20 60.19 -13.62
CA GLN A 36 -49.02 59.41 -12.40
C GLN A 36 -49.56 57.98 -12.53
N GLN A 37 -50.74 57.81 -13.13
CA GLN A 37 -51.31 56.49 -13.39
C GLN A 37 -50.42 55.66 -14.31
N ARG A 38 -49.89 56.26 -15.39
CA ARG A 38 -48.96 55.58 -16.29
C ARG A 38 -47.66 55.16 -15.61
N GLU A 39 -47.16 55.96 -14.67
CA GLU A 39 -45.97 55.59 -13.90
C GLU A 39 -46.26 54.42 -12.95
N LEU A 40 -47.33 54.51 -12.17
CA LEU A 40 -47.74 53.43 -11.26
C LEU A 40 -48.02 52.13 -12.01
N GLU A 41 -48.60 52.18 -13.22
CA GLU A 41 -48.79 51.01 -14.07
C GLU A 41 -47.47 50.40 -14.56
N ARG A 42 -46.42 51.21 -14.77
CA ARG A 42 -45.09 50.72 -15.12
C ARG A 42 -44.42 50.06 -13.93
N GLU A 43 -44.46 50.71 -12.76
CA GLU A 43 -43.92 50.17 -11.50
C GLU A 43 -44.60 48.84 -11.15
N ALA A 44 -45.93 48.78 -11.18
CA ALA A 44 -46.67 47.55 -10.88
C ALA A 44 -46.30 46.38 -11.80
N ARG A 45 -46.08 46.64 -13.10
CA ARG A 45 -45.63 45.61 -14.04
C ARG A 45 -44.21 45.13 -13.73
N ALA A 46 -43.32 46.04 -13.37
CA ALA A 46 -41.95 45.68 -12.99
C ALA A 46 -41.95 44.81 -11.71
N ASP A 47 -42.78 45.16 -10.72
CA ASP A 47 -42.94 44.38 -9.49
C ASP A 47 -43.54 42.99 -9.77
N GLU A 48 -44.53 42.88 -10.67
CA GLU A 48 -45.11 41.61 -11.10
C GLU A 48 -44.07 40.71 -11.80
N ASP A 49 -43.22 41.28 -12.64
CA ASP A 49 -42.12 40.56 -13.29
C ASP A 49 -41.11 40.04 -12.24
N GLU A 50 -40.72 40.87 -11.26
CA GLU A 50 -39.81 40.48 -10.17
C GLU A 50 -40.42 39.38 -9.28
N LEU A 51 -41.70 39.50 -8.92
CA LEU A 51 -42.41 38.48 -8.16
C LEU A 51 -42.48 37.15 -8.90
N THR A 52 -42.65 37.18 -10.23
CA THR A 52 -42.67 35.98 -11.06
C THR A 52 -41.31 35.30 -11.06
N GLU A 53 -40.21 36.06 -11.20
CA GLU A 53 -38.84 35.54 -11.15
C GLU A 53 -38.52 34.90 -9.79
N LEU A 54 -38.79 35.62 -8.69
CA LEU A 54 -38.53 35.16 -7.33
C LEU A 54 -39.35 33.91 -7.00
N THR A 55 -40.61 33.86 -7.42
CA THR A 55 -41.48 32.69 -7.24
C THR A 55 -40.92 31.48 -7.99
N GLY A 56 -40.52 31.66 -9.25
CA GLY A 56 -39.90 30.59 -10.04
C GLY A 56 -38.60 30.06 -9.42
N TRP A 57 -37.82 30.93 -8.79
CA TRP A 57 -36.63 30.51 -8.04
C TRP A 57 -36.99 29.73 -6.77
N LEU A 58 -37.96 30.21 -5.99
CA LEU A 58 -38.42 29.58 -4.75
C LEU A 58 -39.03 28.20 -5.01
N ASP A 59 -39.78 28.02 -6.09
CA ASP A 59 -40.37 26.73 -6.49
C ASP A 59 -39.29 25.64 -6.67
N GLY A 60 -38.10 26.00 -7.16
CA GLY A 60 -36.98 25.08 -7.36
C GLY A 60 -36.11 24.86 -6.12
N TRP A 61 -36.18 25.75 -5.13
CA TRP A 61 -35.24 25.78 -4.01
C TRP A 61 -35.32 24.54 -3.13
N GLU A 62 -36.52 24.09 -2.74
CA GLU A 62 -36.68 22.93 -1.87
C GLU A 62 -36.14 21.65 -2.52
N ALA A 63 -36.37 21.46 -3.82
CA ALA A 63 -35.87 20.32 -4.57
C ALA A 63 -34.33 20.33 -4.66
N LEU A 64 -33.73 21.50 -4.91
CA LEU A 64 -32.27 21.67 -4.94
C LEU A 64 -31.66 21.38 -3.57
N ARG A 65 -32.25 21.95 -2.51
CA ARG A 65 -31.81 21.73 -1.13
C ARG A 65 -31.84 20.24 -0.78
N ALA A 66 -32.96 19.56 -1.04
CA ALA A 66 -33.09 18.13 -0.76
C ALA A 66 -32.10 17.29 -1.57
N ALA A 67 -31.80 17.67 -2.82
CA ALA A 67 -30.77 17.00 -3.62
C ALA A 67 -29.36 17.17 -3.03
N CYS A 68 -29.02 18.38 -2.57
CA CYS A 68 -27.76 18.65 -1.89
C CYS A 68 -27.64 17.87 -0.57
N GLU A 69 -28.68 17.85 0.25
CA GLU A 69 -28.70 17.08 1.51
C GLU A 69 -28.50 15.59 1.26
N ARG A 70 -29.18 15.00 0.26
CA ARG A 70 -28.96 13.59 -0.14
C ARG A 70 -27.53 13.30 -0.60
N ARG A 71 -26.93 14.22 -1.36
CA ARG A 71 -25.54 14.08 -1.82
C ARG A 71 -24.56 14.12 -0.65
N VAL A 72 -24.78 15.01 0.32
CA VAL A 72 -23.97 15.09 1.54
C VAL A 72 -24.09 13.81 2.37
N GLU A 73 -25.30 13.30 2.55
CA GLU A 73 -25.52 12.06 3.32
C GLU A 73 -24.86 10.86 2.65
N THR A 74 -25.01 10.73 1.33
CA THR A 74 -24.34 9.68 0.55
C THR A 74 -22.82 9.78 0.68
N ALA A 75 -22.25 10.98 0.57
CA ALA A 75 -20.81 11.18 0.71
C ALA A 75 -20.30 10.80 2.11
N ARG A 76 -21.08 11.12 3.16
CA ARG A 76 -20.75 10.73 4.54
C ARG A 76 -20.79 9.21 4.73
N ALA A 77 -21.82 8.55 4.24
CA ALA A 77 -21.96 7.10 4.31
C ALA A 77 -20.79 6.38 3.61
N GLU A 78 -20.41 6.83 2.41
CA GLU A 78 -19.28 6.27 1.67
C GLU A 78 -17.93 6.57 2.37
N ALA A 79 -17.75 7.75 2.97
CA ALA A 79 -16.56 8.06 3.75
C ALA A 79 -16.42 7.13 4.98
N THR A 80 -17.51 6.88 5.71
CA THR A 80 -17.52 5.91 6.83
C THR A 80 -17.18 4.51 6.36
N ARG A 81 -17.72 4.10 5.20
CA ARG A 81 -17.42 2.79 4.59
C ARG A 81 -15.94 2.67 4.23
N ALA A 82 -15.34 3.71 3.64
CA ALA A 82 -13.93 3.73 3.29
C ALA A 82 -13.03 3.57 4.54
N VAL A 83 -13.32 4.30 5.62
CA VAL A 83 -12.59 4.17 6.89
C VAL A 83 -12.68 2.76 7.46
N ARG A 84 -13.86 2.12 7.42
CA ARG A 84 -14.04 0.74 7.88
C ARG A 84 -13.20 -0.24 7.05
N LEU A 85 -13.21 -0.11 5.72
CA LEU A 85 -12.44 -0.98 4.81
C LEU A 85 -10.92 -0.81 5.02
N GLU A 86 -10.45 0.41 5.27
CA GLU A 86 -9.04 0.66 5.58
C GLU A 86 -8.64 -0.02 6.90
N ALA A 87 -9.49 0.08 7.92
CA ALA A 87 -9.29 -0.59 9.21
C ALA A 87 -9.24 -2.13 9.09
N GLU A 88 -10.04 -2.72 8.21
CA GLU A 88 -10.02 -4.17 7.93
C GLU A 88 -8.79 -4.60 7.12
N THR A 89 -8.25 -3.72 6.27
CA THR A 89 -7.10 -4.02 5.40
C THR A 89 -5.80 -4.20 6.18
N GLY A 90 -5.58 -3.42 7.23
CA GLY A 90 -4.38 -3.49 8.08
C GLY A 90 -4.11 -4.90 8.63
N PRO A 91 -5.05 -5.49 9.40
CA PRO A 91 -4.92 -6.85 9.94
C PRO A 91 -4.70 -7.92 8.86
N VAL A 92 -5.37 -7.80 7.71
CA VAL A 92 -5.19 -8.75 6.59
C VAL A 92 -3.78 -8.68 6.02
N ARG A 93 -3.23 -7.47 5.84
CA ARG A 93 -1.83 -7.29 5.40
C ARG A 93 -0.83 -7.87 6.38
N THR A 94 -1.03 -7.67 7.69
CA THR A 94 -0.19 -8.25 8.74
C THR A 94 -0.25 -9.78 8.71
N ARG A 95 -1.44 -10.38 8.59
CA ARG A 95 -1.61 -11.84 8.48
C ARG A 95 -0.93 -12.41 7.23
N LEU A 96 -1.03 -11.72 6.09
CA LEU A 96 -0.35 -12.13 4.87
C LEU A 96 1.17 -12.09 4.99
N ALA A 97 1.72 -11.02 5.60
CA ALA A 97 3.16 -10.91 5.84
C ALA A 97 3.66 -12.04 6.76
N ALA A 98 2.93 -12.32 7.84
CA ALA A 98 3.25 -13.42 8.76
C ALA A 98 3.19 -14.79 8.07
N ALA A 99 2.19 -15.04 7.22
CA ALA A 99 2.09 -16.30 6.45
C ALA A 99 3.27 -16.48 5.49
N ARG A 100 3.67 -15.42 4.77
CA ARG A 100 4.84 -15.45 3.88
C ARG A 100 6.13 -15.70 4.63
N GLU A 101 6.29 -15.07 5.80
CA GLU A 101 7.48 -15.26 6.63
C GLU A 101 7.55 -16.70 7.19
N ARG A 102 6.42 -17.25 7.62
CA ARG A 102 6.32 -18.67 8.00
C ARG A 102 6.75 -19.58 6.86
N ASP A 103 6.26 -19.35 5.64
CA ASP A 103 6.59 -20.20 4.50
C ASP A 103 8.08 -20.12 4.16
N ARG A 104 8.67 -18.92 4.22
CA ARG A 104 10.11 -18.69 4.05
C ARG A 104 10.93 -19.44 5.10
N LEU A 105 10.56 -19.32 6.37
CA LEU A 105 11.24 -19.99 7.49
C LEU A 105 11.11 -21.51 7.40
N THR A 106 9.94 -22.01 6.98
CA THR A 106 9.70 -23.45 6.77
C THR A 106 10.63 -24.00 5.68
N GLY A 107 10.75 -23.30 4.56
CA GLY A 107 11.68 -23.67 3.49
C GLY A 107 13.15 -23.61 3.94
N ALA A 108 13.52 -22.59 4.71
CA ALA A 108 14.88 -22.46 5.25
C ALA A 108 15.22 -23.59 6.24
N ALA A 109 14.28 -23.97 7.10
CA ALA A 109 14.41 -25.07 8.03
C ALA A 109 14.59 -26.40 7.30
N ALA A 110 13.72 -26.72 6.34
CA ALA A 110 13.85 -27.93 5.53
C ALA A 110 15.19 -28.02 4.79
N ALA A 111 15.66 -26.91 4.22
CA ALA A 111 16.97 -26.88 3.57
C ALA A 111 18.14 -27.05 4.57
N ALA A 112 18.02 -26.51 5.79
CA ALA A 112 19.01 -26.70 6.84
C ALA A 112 19.05 -28.16 7.33
N GLU A 113 17.90 -28.79 7.50
CA GLU A 113 17.77 -30.21 7.86
C GLU A 113 18.40 -31.12 6.79
N GLN A 114 18.17 -30.84 5.50
CA GLN A 114 18.81 -31.57 4.41
C GLN A 114 20.34 -31.41 4.42
N ARG A 115 20.84 -30.18 4.64
CA ARG A 115 22.29 -29.94 4.75
C ARG A 115 22.90 -30.68 5.93
N LEU A 116 22.25 -30.66 7.09
CA LEU A 116 22.68 -31.37 8.28
C LEU A 116 22.69 -32.89 8.05
N THR A 117 21.64 -33.43 7.43
CA THR A 117 21.56 -34.85 7.08
C THR A 117 22.70 -35.25 6.16
N GLY A 118 22.93 -34.50 5.09
CA GLY A 118 24.05 -34.75 4.17
C GLY A 118 25.43 -34.59 4.84
N ALA A 119 25.59 -33.66 5.80
CA ALA A 119 26.82 -33.54 6.58
C ALA A 119 27.06 -34.76 7.47
N ARG A 120 26.01 -35.27 8.14
CA ARG A 120 26.07 -36.50 8.93
C ARG A 120 26.45 -37.72 8.10
N GLU A 121 25.84 -37.90 6.93
CA GLU A 121 26.15 -38.99 6.01
C GLU A 121 27.61 -38.95 5.54
N ARG A 122 28.11 -37.76 5.18
CA ARG A 122 29.53 -37.58 4.80
C ARG A 122 30.47 -37.88 5.96
N ALA A 123 30.16 -37.44 7.18
CA ALA A 123 30.96 -37.73 8.35
C ALA A 123 31.02 -39.24 8.65
N VAL A 124 29.88 -39.94 8.57
CA VAL A 124 29.82 -41.40 8.73
C VAL A 124 30.64 -42.10 7.64
N THR A 125 30.47 -41.71 6.37
CA THR A 125 31.20 -42.30 5.25
C THR A 125 32.72 -42.10 5.40
N ALA A 126 33.16 -40.89 5.77
CA ALA A 126 34.56 -40.59 5.98
C ALA A 126 35.14 -41.35 7.19
N ARG A 127 34.34 -41.52 8.25
CA ARG A 127 34.72 -42.33 9.42
C ARG A 127 34.94 -43.79 9.03
N THR A 128 34.01 -44.39 8.29
CA THR A 128 34.15 -45.77 7.81
C THR A 128 35.40 -45.92 6.96
N ALA A 129 35.61 -45.02 5.98
CA ALA A 129 36.81 -45.06 5.15
C ALA A 129 38.11 -44.95 5.95
N TRP A 130 38.16 -44.08 6.97
CA TRP A 130 39.31 -43.99 7.88
C TRP A 130 39.53 -45.27 8.68
N LEU A 131 38.46 -45.88 9.21
CA LEU A 131 38.57 -47.16 9.94
C LEU A 131 39.06 -48.29 9.02
N ASP A 132 38.59 -48.37 7.78
CA ASP A 132 39.02 -49.37 6.79
C ASP A 132 40.50 -49.19 6.40
N VAL A 133 40.96 -47.94 6.28
CA VAL A 133 42.39 -47.62 6.04
C VAL A 133 43.22 -48.03 7.26
N LYS A 134 42.76 -47.71 8.46
CA LYS A 134 43.44 -48.06 9.71
C LYS A 134 43.54 -49.58 9.90
N GLU A 135 42.46 -50.32 9.64
CA GLU A 135 42.44 -51.78 9.74
C GLU A 135 43.43 -52.42 8.76
N ARG A 136 43.40 -52.02 7.48
CA ARG A 136 44.37 -52.52 6.47
C ARG A 136 45.82 -52.21 6.82
N ARG A 137 46.09 -51.05 7.43
CA ARG A 137 47.44 -50.72 7.91
C ARG A 137 47.86 -51.63 9.07
N LEU A 138 46.96 -51.90 10.02
CA LEU A 138 47.22 -52.82 11.14
C LEU A 138 47.48 -54.25 10.63
N GLU A 139 46.73 -54.73 9.64
CA GLU A 139 47.00 -56.01 8.97
C GLU A 139 48.38 -56.03 8.28
N GLY A 140 48.80 -54.90 7.69
CA GLY A 140 50.08 -54.71 7.02
C GLY A 140 51.24 -54.25 7.92
N ILE A 141 51.07 -54.22 9.25
CA ILE A 141 52.04 -53.59 10.16
C ILE A 141 53.34 -54.38 10.27
N ALA A 142 53.26 -55.71 10.20
CA ALA A 142 54.44 -56.56 10.22
C ALA A 142 55.38 -56.25 9.04
N ALA A 143 54.81 -56.01 7.86
CA ALA A 143 55.56 -55.60 6.68
C ALA A 143 56.07 -54.15 6.78
N GLU A 144 55.39 -53.25 7.51
CA GLU A 144 55.89 -51.90 7.83
C GLU A 144 57.19 -51.99 8.62
N LEU A 145 57.11 -52.71 9.73
CA LEU A 145 58.20 -52.83 10.71
C LEU A 145 59.38 -53.58 10.10
N ALA A 146 59.11 -54.59 9.28
CA ALA A 146 60.12 -55.31 8.52
C ALA A 146 60.89 -54.42 7.53
N GLY A 147 60.24 -53.42 6.93
CA GLY A 147 60.88 -52.45 6.03
C GLY A 147 61.87 -51.50 6.73
N GLU A 148 61.77 -51.35 8.05
CA GLU A 148 62.70 -50.56 8.86
C GLU A 148 63.91 -51.37 9.38
N LEU A 149 63.97 -52.69 9.13
CA LEU A 149 65.06 -53.53 9.62
C LEU A 149 66.36 -53.22 8.86
N ALA A 150 67.43 -52.99 9.62
CA ALA A 150 68.78 -52.80 9.10
C ALA A 150 69.73 -53.87 9.66
N PRO A 151 70.65 -54.44 8.85
CA PRO A 151 71.60 -55.45 9.32
C PRO A 151 72.39 -54.98 10.55
N GLY A 152 72.47 -55.83 11.58
CA GLY A 152 73.20 -55.53 12.81
C GLY A 152 72.52 -54.55 13.77
N THR A 153 71.34 -54.01 13.43
CA THR A 153 70.55 -53.16 14.32
C THR A 153 69.52 -54.01 15.07
N ALA A 154 69.41 -53.83 16.39
CA ALA A 154 68.41 -54.54 17.19
C ALA A 154 66.99 -54.12 16.79
N CYS A 155 66.12 -55.10 16.51
CA CYS A 155 64.72 -54.85 16.19
C CYS A 155 63.99 -54.19 17.35
N LYS A 156 63.22 -53.13 17.07
CA LYS A 156 62.48 -52.34 18.07
C LYS A 156 61.37 -53.13 18.78
N VAL A 157 60.98 -54.30 18.26
CA VAL A 157 59.90 -55.14 18.82
C VAL A 157 60.45 -56.27 19.69
N CYS A 158 61.41 -57.06 19.18
CA CYS A 158 61.91 -58.27 19.86
C CYS A 158 63.38 -58.18 20.29
N GLY A 159 64.13 -57.15 19.86
CA GLY A 159 65.55 -56.97 20.18
C GLY A 159 66.54 -57.79 19.35
N ALA A 160 66.09 -58.68 18.46
CA ALA A 160 66.97 -59.50 17.62
C ALA A 160 67.64 -58.71 16.49
N THR A 161 68.86 -59.11 16.10
CA THR A 161 69.64 -58.47 15.02
C THR A 161 69.55 -59.19 13.67
N GLU A 162 68.87 -60.35 13.60
CA GLU A 162 68.71 -61.17 12.40
C GLU A 162 67.24 -61.57 12.18
N HIS A 163 66.74 -61.41 10.96
CA HIS A 163 65.38 -61.79 10.54
C HIS A 163 65.43 -62.48 9.17
N PRO A 164 65.50 -63.82 9.12
CA PRO A 164 65.76 -64.56 7.87
C PRO A 164 64.56 -64.60 6.91
N ASP A 165 63.33 -64.41 7.39
CA ASP A 165 62.12 -64.31 6.55
C ASP A 165 61.23 -63.14 6.99
N PRO A 166 61.62 -61.88 6.69
CA PRO A 166 60.86 -60.71 7.07
C PRO A 166 59.57 -60.59 6.25
N ALA A 167 58.49 -60.15 6.89
CA ALA A 167 57.20 -59.93 6.23
C ALA A 167 57.33 -58.95 5.05
N ARG A 168 56.75 -59.29 3.90
CA ARG A 168 56.83 -58.48 2.68
C ARG A 168 55.56 -57.67 2.48
N ALA A 169 55.72 -56.45 1.97
CA ALA A 169 54.60 -55.61 1.59
C ALA A 169 53.80 -56.26 0.44
N ALA A 170 52.48 -56.33 0.58
CA ALA A 170 51.57 -56.67 -0.50
C ALA A 170 51.35 -55.47 -1.44
N ALA A 171 50.90 -55.72 -2.67
CA ALA A 171 50.49 -54.66 -3.59
C ALA A 171 49.27 -53.92 -3.03
N GLY A 172 49.31 -52.58 -3.02
CA GLY A 172 48.27 -51.75 -2.40
C GLY A 172 48.43 -51.57 -0.88
N ARG A 173 49.65 -51.70 -0.35
CA ARG A 173 50.00 -51.41 1.04
C ARG A 173 49.52 -50.00 1.43
N VAL A 174 48.78 -49.92 2.54
CA VAL A 174 48.42 -48.67 3.21
C VAL A 174 49.53 -48.29 4.18
N ASP A 175 49.99 -47.04 4.12
CA ASP A 175 51.00 -46.52 5.03
C ASP A 175 50.45 -45.50 6.06
N ARG A 176 51.34 -44.95 6.87
CA ARG A 176 51.00 -43.93 7.87
C ARG A 176 50.39 -42.68 7.23
N ALA A 177 50.90 -42.25 6.08
CA ALA A 177 50.44 -41.03 5.41
C ALA A 177 49.02 -41.22 4.85
N ASP A 178 48.70 -42.42 4.36
CA ASP A 178 47.34 -42.78 3.94
C ASP A 178 46.34 -42.72 5.11
N GLU A 179 46.72 -43.26 6.29
CA GLU A 179 45.90 -43.19 7.50
C GLU A 179 45.68 -41.74 7.96
N GLU A 180 46.73 -40.92 7.98
CA GLU A 180 46.67 -39.51 8.38
C GLU A 180 45.80 -38.68 7.41
N ALA A 181 45.90 -38.94 6.10
CA ALA A 181 45.07 -38.29 5.09
C ALA A 181 43.58 -38.66 5.27
N ALA A 182 43.28 -39.93 5.55
CA ALA A 182 41.92 -40.40 5.81
C ALA A 182 41.37 -39.83 7.13
N LEU A 183 42.20 -39.75 8.18
CA LEU A 183 41.83 -39.14 9.46
C LEU A 183 41.49 -37.65 9.28
N ALA A 184 42.32 -36.92 8.52
CA ALA A 184 42.07 -35.51 8.25
C ALA A 184 40.79 -35.31 7.42
N ALA A 185 40.48 -36.21 6.49
CA ALA A 185 39.23 -36.19 5.73
C ALA A 185 38.00 -36.43 6.63
N PHE A 186 38.09 -37.40 7.55
CA PHE A 186 37.06 -37.62 8.58
C PHE A 186 36.87 -36.39 9.47
N GLN A 187 37.93 -35.82 10.02
CA GLN A 187 37.86 -34.64 10.89
C GLN A 187 37.23 -33.44 10.19
N ARG A 188 37.55 -33.20 8.91
CA ARG A 188 36.89 -32.16 8.11
C ARG A 188 35.40 -32.43 7.92
N ALA A 189 35.02 -33.66 7.63
CA ALA A 189 33.62 -34.01 7.46
C ALA A 189 32.82 -33.94 8.77
N ASP A 190 33.45 -34.32 9.89
CA ASP A 190 32.85 -34.25 11.22
C ASP A 190 32.69 -32.80 11.71
N GLY A 191 33.67 -31.92 11.44
CA GLY A 191 33.55 -30.49 11.76
C GLY A 191 32.49 -29.74 10.94
N VAL A 192 32.07 -30.26 9.78
CA VAL A 192 30.94 -29.70 8.99
C VAL A 192 29.57 -30.16 9.52
N ARG A 193 29.55 -31.23 10.32
CA ARG A 193 28.34 -31.78 10.94
C ARG A 193 27.95 -31.01 12.21
N GLU A 194 28.92 -30.47 12.93
CA GLU A 194 28.75 -29.67 14.15
C GLU A 194 28.22 -28.26 13.84
#